data_AF-A0A8E6RU41-F1
#
_entry.id   AF-A0A8E6RU41-F1
#
_cell.length_a   1.000
_cell.length_b   1.000
_cell.length_c   1.000
_cell.angle_alpha   90.00
_cell.angle_beta   90.00
_cell.angle_gamma   90.00
#
_symmetry.space_group_name_H-M   'P 1'
#
loop_
_entity.id
_entity.type
_entity.pdbx_description
1 polymer ?
#
loop_
_entity_poly.entity_id
_entity_poly.type
_entity_poly.pdbx_seq_one_letter_code
_entity_poly.pdbx_strand_id
1 'polypeptide(L)' 'MKTNLAQLEQAEMDKVNVDLAAAGVAFKERYNMPVVAEVVEREQPEHLRPWFRERLIAHRLASVSLSRLPYEPKVK' A
#
# COMPACT_ATOMS: atom_id res chain seq x y z
N MET A 1 20.40 9.55 -11.11
CA MET A 1 20.63 8.50 -10.09
C MET A 1 19.84 7.27 -10.52
N LYS A 2 20.48 6.11 -10.66
CA LYS A 2 19.80 4.87 -11.08
C LYS A 2 19.12 4.26 -9.86
N THR A 3 17.83 4.49 -9.68
CA THR A 3 17.02 3.86 -8.63
C THR A 3 16.63 2.44 -9.08
N ASN A 4 17.60 1.54 -9.24
CA ASN A 4 17.33 0.16 -9.58
C ASN A 4 16.77 -0.56 -8.34
N LEU A 5 15.46 -0.80 -8.33
CA LEU A 5 14.81 -1.59 -7.27
C LEU A 5 15.44 -2.97 -7.12
N ALA A 6 15.98 -3.54 -8.21
CA ALA A 6 16.63 -4.84 -8.22
C ALA A 6 18.05 -4.86 -7.60
N GLN A 7 18.67 -3.70 -7.31
CA GLN A 7 19.97 -3.62 -6.64
C GLN A 7 19.86 -3.34 -5.14
N LEU A 8 18.64 -3.20 -4.61
CA LEU A 8 18.40 -2.99 -3.19
C LEU A 8 18.56 -4.29 -2.41
N GLU A 9 18.99 -4.17 -1.16
CA GLU A 9 19.01 -5.30 -0.22
C GLU A 9 17.60 -5.85 -0.01
N GLN A 10 17.49 -7.15 0.24
CA GLN A 10 16.20 -7.84 0.42
C GLN A 10 15.34 -7.15 1.50
N ALA A 11 15.94 -6.70 2.60
CA ALA A 11 15.24 -5.96 3.65
C ALA A 11 14.59 -4.64 3.17
N GLU A 12 15.22 -3.92 2.23
CA GLU A 12 14.63 -2.72 1.64
C GLU A 12 13.53 -3.09 0.64
N MET A 13 13.73 -4.16 -0.12
CA MET A 13 12.72 -4.67 -1.05
C MET A 13 11.44 -5.12 -0.33
N ASP A 14 11.59 -5.79 0.81
CA ASP A 14 10.48 -6.18 1.69
C ASP A 14 9.73 -4.96 2.23
N LYS A 15 10.44 -3.92 2.70
CA LYS A 15 9.80 -2.66 3.13
C LYS A 15 8.99 -2.00 2.01
N VAL A 16 9.52 -1.99 0.78
CA VAL A 16 8.83 -1.41 -0.38
C VAL A 16 7.60 -2.23 -0.75
N ASN A 17 7.67 -3.57 -0.69
CA ASN A 17 6.51 -4.43 -0.90
C ASN A 17 5.42 -4.20 0.16
N VAL A 18 5.81 -4.00 1.41
CA VAL A 18 4.90 -3.69 2.52
C VAL A 18 4.22 -2.33 2.32
N ASP A 19 4.98 -1.30 1.95
CA ASP A 19 4.45 0.02 1.63
C ASP A 19 3.48 -0.04 0.45
N LEU A 20 3.83 -0.76 -0.61
CA LEU A 20 2.97 -0.98 -1.77
C LEU A 20 1.65 -1.69 -1.39
N ALA A 21 1.73 -2.72 -0.55
CA ALA A 21 0.55 -3.42 -0.07
C ALA A 21 -0.36 -2.50 0.76
N ALA A 22 0.22 -1.68 1.64
CA ALA A 22 -0.52 -0.72 2.46
C ALA A 22 -1.19 0.36 1.59
N ALA A 23 -0.46 0.89 0.60
CA ALA A 23 -0.99 1.83 -0.39
C ALA A 23 -2.15 1.21 -1.19
N GLY A 24 -2.01 -0.05 -1.60
CA GLY A 24 -3.03 -0.80 -2.31
C GLY A 24 -4.32 -0.99 -1.51
N VAL A 25 -4.20 -1.25 -0.20
CA VAL A 25 -5.37 -1.34 0.70
C VAL A 25 -6.07 0.01 0.80
N ALA A 26 -5.35 1.08 1.14
CA ALA A 26 -5.95 2.41 1.26
C ALA A 26 -6.59 2.89 -0.05
N PHE A 27 -5.97 2.58 -1.19
CA PHE A 27 -6.54 2.88 -2.51
C PHE A 27 -7.83 2.08 -2.75
N LYS A 28 -7.82 0.75 -2.55
CA LYS A 28 -9.02 -0.08 -2.72
C LYS A 28 -10.18 0.36 -1.80
N GLU A 29 -9.88 0.69 -0.54
CA GLU A 29 -10.85 1.26 0.41
C GLU A 29 -11.46 2.57 -0.12
N ARG A 30 -10.64 3.46 -0.72
CA ARG A 30 -11.11 4.73 -1.31
C ARG A 30 -12.05 4.53 -2.50
N TYR A 31 -11.83 3.50 -3.31
CA TYR A 31 -12.64 3.20 -4.50
C TYR A 31 -13.81 2.25 -4.22
N ASN A 32 -14.13 2.03 -2.95
CA ASN A 32 -15.23 1.16 -2.53
C ASN A 32 -15.08 -0.30 -3.02
N MET A 33 -13.85 -0.72 -3.35
CA MET A 33 -13.52 -2.10 -3.66
C MET A 33 -13.35 -2.90 -2.37
N PRO A 34 -13.85 -4.15 -2.31
CA PRO A 34 -13.68 -4.97 -1.13
C PRO A 34 -12.19 -5.31 -0.96
N VAL A 35 -11.60 -4.84 0.15
CA VAL A 35 -10.24 -5.18 0.55
C VAL A 35 -10.21 -5.46 2.05
N VAL A 36 -9.43 -6.48 2.44
CA VAL A 36 -9.29 -6.88 3.83
C VAL A 36 -7.86 -6.59 4.27
N ALA A 37 -7.66 -5.47 4.97
CA ALA A 37 -6.35 -5.07 5.49
C ALA A 37 -5.72 -6.16 6.36
N GLU A 38 -6.53 -6.91 7.10
CA GLU A 38 -6.10 -8.00 7.97
C GLU A 38 -5.50 -9.19 7.20
N VAL A 39 -6.00 -9.48 6.00
CA VAL A 39 -5.44 -10.54 5.13
C VAL A 39 -4.05 -10.14 4.67
N VAL A 40 -3.88 -8.87 4.29
CA VAL A 40 -2.58 -8.32 3.89
C VAL A 40 -1.61 -8.28 5.07
N GLU A 41 -2.05 -7.91 6.27
CA GLU A 41 -1.21 -7.93 7.49
C GLU A 41 -0.77 -9.37 7.87
N ARG A 42 -1.58 -10.37 7.51
CA ARG A 42 -1.24 -11.80 7.70
C ARG A 42 -0.31 -12.35 6.62
N GLU A 43 -0.41 -11.88 5.39
CA GLU A 43 0.52 -12.22 4.31
C GLU A 43 1.89 -11.59 4.52
N GLN A 44 1.95 -10.42 5.18
CA GLN A 44 3.21 -9.74 5.44
C GLN A 44 4.00 -10.37 6.60
N PRO A 45 5.36 -10.30 6.54
CA PRO A 45 6.21 -10.80 7.61
C PRO A 45 5.93 -10.09 8.95
N GLU A 46 5.98 -10.83 10.06
CA GLU A 46 5.63 -10.30 11.40
C GLU A 46 6.50 -9.10 11.81
N HIS A 47 7.78 -9.10 11.39
CA HIS A 47 8.73 -8.02 11.66
C HIS A 47 8.40 -6.72 10.90
N LEU A 48 7.59 -6.78 9.84
CA LEU A 48 7.17 -5.63 9.03
C LEU A 48 5.70 -5.23 9.27
N ARG A 49 4.94 -5.97 10.09
CA ARG A 49 3.60 -5.54 10.55
C ARG A 49 3.55 -4.16 11.19
N PRO A 50 4.48 -3.76 12.10
CA PRO A 50 4.45 -2.40 12.64
C PRO A 50 4.65 -1.35 11.53
N TRP A 51 5.56 -1.61 10.60
CA TRP A 51 5.81 -0.76 9.43
C TRP A 51 4.57 -0.64 8.53
N PHE A 52 3.89 -1.76 8.26
CA PHE A 52 2.64 -1.79 7.49
C PHE A 52 1.56 -0.91 8.11
N ARG A 53 1.37 -0.98 9.43
CA ARG A 53 0.36 -0.16 10.14
C ARG A 53 0.65 1.33 10.04
N GLU A 54 1.88 1.74 10.27
CA GLU A 54 2.27 3.15 10.14
C GLU A 54 2.01 3.66 8.71
N ARG A 55 2.35 2.84 7.71
CA ARG A 55 2.08 3.15 6.30
C ARG A 55 0.61 3.18 5.95
N LEU A 56 -0.17 2.23 6.45
CA LEU A 56 -1.61 2.20 6.23
C LEU A 56 -2.28 3.46 6.79
N ILE A 57 -1.86 3.92 7.97
CA ILE A 57 -2.34 5.17 8.58
C ILE A 57 -1.92 6.37 7.72
N ALA A 58 -0.66 6.45 7.31
CA ALA A 58 -0.17 7.52 6.44
C ALA A 58 -0.93 7.56 5.10
N HIS A 59 -1.20 6.41 4.49
CA HIS A 59 -1.97 6.32 3.25
C HIS A 59 -3.45 6.62 3.43
N ARG A 60 -4.06 6.28 4.57
CA ARG A 60 -5.43 6.70 4.89
C ARG A 60 -5.51 8.22 5.08
N LEU A 61 -4.57 8.82 5.80
CA LEU A 61 -4.46 10.28 5.93
C LEU A 61 -4.25 10.97 4.57
N ALA A 62 -3.37 10.41 3.73
CA ALA A 62 -3.19 10.88 2.36
C ALA A 62 -4.47 10.70 1.52
N SER A 63 -5.19 9.59 1.70
CA SER A 63 -6.45 9.31 1.01
C SER A 63 -7.58 10.25 1.44
N VAL A 64 -7.52 10.85 2.63
CA VAL A 64 -8.41 11.94 3.04
C VAL A 64 -8.09 13.24 2.30
N SER A 65 -6.80 13.50 2.04
CA SER A 65 -6.35 14.67 1.27
C SER A 65 -6.56 14.50 -0.26
N LEU A 66 -6.49 13.27 -0.76
CA LEU A 66 -6.71 12.93 -2.16
C LEU A 66 -8.22 12.85 -2.49
N SER A 67 -8.68 13.69 -3.41
CA SER A 67 -10.10 13.80 -3.80
C SER A 67 -10.73 12.45 -4.13
N ARG A 68 -11.89 12.11 -3.57
CA ARG A 68 -12.66 10.86 -3.76
C ARG A 68 -13.23 10.65 -5.17
N LEU A 69 -12.61 11.21 -6.20
CA LEU A 69 -13.04 11.07 -7.58
C LEU A 69 -13.30 9.59 -7.88
N PRO A 70 -14.53 9.23 -8.29
CA PRO A 70 -14.90 7.85 -8.58
C PRO A 70 -13.96 7.30 -9.64
N TYR A 71 -13.54 6.06 -9.49
CA TYR A 71 -12.80 5.37 -10.54
C TYR A 71 -13.73 5.22 -11.73
N GLU A 72 -13.58 6.07 -12.73
CA GLU A 72 -14.14 5.85 -14.05
C GLU A 72 -13.16 4.92 -14.78
N PRO A 73 -13.42 3.60 -14.90
CA PRO A 73 -12.62 2.76 -15.75
C PRO A 73 -12.71 3.35 -17.16
N LYS A 74 -11.58 3.85 -17.68
CA LYS A 74 -11.49 4.20 -19.10
C LYS A 74 -11.68 2.90 -19.87
N VAL A 75 -12.91 2.69 -20.36
CA VAL A 75 -13.23 1.62 -21.29
C VAL A 75 -12.34 1.86 -22.51
N LYS A 76 -11.41 0.93 -22.74
CA LYS A 76 -10.54 0.92 -23.91
C LYS A 76 -11.31 0.44 -25.13
#